data_AF-A0AAE3DJ53-F1
#
_entry.id   AF-A0AAE3DJ53-F1
#
_cell.length_a   1.000
_cell.length_b   1.000
_cell.length_c   1.000
_cell.angle_alpha   90.00
_cell.angle_beta   90.00
_cell.angle_gamma   90.00
#
_symmetry.space_group_name_H-M   'P 1'
#
loop_
_entity.id
_entity.type
_entity.pdbx_description
1 polymer ?
#
loop_
_entity_poly.entity_id
_entity_poly.type
_entity_poly.pdbx_seq_one_letter_code
_entity_poly.pdbx_strand_id
1 'polypeptide(L)'
;MRKRWMAKAILMCATATVLATGCAKNDTANKMEQTSGTANAESDSSLEETTEATAQSENAEAADAGVASGDETVEAKEVVEEGMEPVSADQLKEGTYEVTVDSSSSMFKVTKCELTVKDGAMQAVMTMSGSGYGKLYLGKAEEAVKAEESEMIPAETAEDGSCTFTVPVEALDAGIDCSAFSKKKEKWYDREIVFRADSLPSEAYADGTVVTVESLGLADGTYTVEVSMQGGSGKVSVESPTHLTVKDGVATAEVIWSSPNYDYMKVNDVKYDRIGQVGEGDSSIFEIPIAEFDRKLAVLADTVAMSQPHEISYTLTFDSASLRQEN
;
A
#
# COMPACT_ATOMS: atom_id res chain seq x y z
N MET A 1 16.50 -6.45 23.52
CA MET A 1 16.46 -7.94 23.46
C MET A 1 15.67 -8.31 22.21
N ARG A 2 16.34 -8.64 21.11
CA ARG A 2 15.71 -8.92 19.81
C ARG A 2 15.40 -10.42 19.73
N LYS A 3 14.11 -10.79 19.68
CA LYS A 3 13.65 -12.17 19.56
C LYS A 3 13.76 -12.59 18.09
N ARG A 4 14.71 -13.48 17.80
CA ARG A 4 14.85 -14.18 16.52
C ARG A 4 13.69 -15.18 16.39
N TRP A 5 12.81 -14.99 15.41
CA TRP A 5 11.82 -16.01 15.03
C TRP A 5 12.47 -16.96 14.03
N MET A 6 12.40 -18.27 14.32
CA MET A 6 12.83 -19.34 13.42
C MET A 6 11.59 -19.91 12.72
N ALA A 7 11.49 -19.70 11.41
CA ALA A 7 10.49 -20.34 10.57
C ALA A 7 10.86 -21.83 10.41
N LYS A 8 9.95 -22.72 10.84
CA LYS A 8 10.04 -24.16 10.61
C LYS A 8 9.44 -24.48 9.24
N ALA A 9 10.29 -24.96 8.32
CA ALA A 9 9.86 -25.52 7.04
C ALA A 9 9.13 -26.87 7.26
N ILE A 10 7.92 -26.98 6.72
CA ILE A 10 7.14 -28.23 6.67
C ILE A 10 7.56 -29.02 5.43
N LEU A 11 8.08 -30.21 5.69
CA LEU A 11 8.52 -31.22 4.74
C LEU A 11 7.30 -32.02 4.24
N MET A 12 7.00 -31.98 2.93
CA MET A 12 6.20 -33.01 2.26
C MET A 12 7.11 -33.94 1.45
N CYS A 13 6.84 -35.23 1.60
CA CYS A 13 7.63 -36.38 1.15
C CYS A 13 6.83 -37.15 0.09
N ALA A 14 7.47 -37.50 -1.03
CA ALA A 14 7.24 -38.67 -1.92
C ALA A 14 7.66 -38.30 -3.36
N THR A 15 8.33 -39.10 -4.18
CA THR A 15 8.94 -40.43 -4.08
C THR A 15 9.92 -40.55 -5.26
N ALA A 16 11.00 -41.31 -5.07
CA ALA A 16 12.11 -41.50 -5.99
C ALA A 16 11.76 -42.33 -7.25
N THR A 17 12.47 -42.09 -8.35
CA THR A 17 12.93 -43.16 -9.25
C THR A 17 14.33 -42.81 -9.78
N VAL A 18 15.26 -43.74 -9.54
CA VAL A 18 16.70 -43.69 -9.85
C VAL A 18 16.94 -44.15 -11.29
N LEU A 19 17.89 -43.52 -11.99
CA LEU A 19 18.86 -44.19 -12.87
C LEU A 19 20.16 -43.36 -12.93
N ALA A 20 21.29 -44.04 -12.78
CA ALA A 20 22.63 -43.50 -12.56
C ALA A 20 23.55 -43.77 -13.74
N THR A 21 24.49 -42.86 -14.05
CA THR A 21 25.91 -43.11 -14.45
C THR A 21 26.63 -41.74 -14.54
N GLY A 22 27.63 -41.40 -13.71
CA GLY A 22 29.09 -41.58 -13.92
C GLY A 22 29.68 -40.44 -14.79
N CYS A 23 30.74 -39.68 -14.47
CA CYS A 23 31.97 -39.92 -13.71
C CYS A 23 32.73 -38.60 -13.36
N ALA A 24 33.45 -38.63 -12.22
CA ALA A 24 34.86 -38.20 -11.97
C ALA A 24 35.36 -36.79 -12.40
N LYS A 25 35.70 -35.91 -11.42
CA LYS A 25 37.04 -35.60 -10.82
C LYS A 25 37.97 -34.73 -11.67
N ASN A 26 38.38 -33.55 -11.16
CA ASN A 26 39.68 -33.39 -10.46
C ASN A 26 39.93 -31.98 -9.93
N ASP A 27 40.70 -31.96 -8.84
CA ASP A 27 41.31 -30.88 -8.08
C ASP A 27 42.20 -29.91 -8.88
N THR A 28 42.40 -28.68 -8.38
CA THR A 28 43.63 -28.27 -7.65
C THR A 28 43.75 -26.73 -7.55
N ALA A 29 44.09 -26.26 -6.36
CA ALA A 29 44.39 -24.90 -5.95
C ALA A 29 45.72 -24.35 -6.51
N ASN A 30 45.90 -23.02 -6.58
CA ASN A 30 47.08 -22.38 -5.99
C ASN A 30 46.91 -20.85 -5.76
N LYS A 31 47.80 -20.35 -4.89
CA LYS A 31 47.82 -19.14 -4.05
C LYS A 31 48.81 -18.07 -4.56
N MET A 32 48.80 -16.91 -3.88
CA MET A 32 49.87 -15.89 -3.64
C MET A 32 49.79 -14.61 -4.49
N GLU A 33 49.57 -13.42 -3.88
CA GLU A 33 50.56 -12.49 -3.22
C GLU A 33 51.55 -11.90 -4.26
N GLN A 34 52.05 -10.66 -4.29
CA GLN A 34 52.07 -9.47 -3.41
C GLN A 34 52.76 -8.31 -4.21
N THR A 35 52.49 -7.05 -3.83
CA THR A 35 53.39 -5.86 -3.74
C THR A 35 54.19 -5.24 -4.93
N SER A 36 53.88 -3.95 -5.15
CA SER A 36 54.71 -2.71 -5.06
C SER A 36 55.79 -2.28 -6.06
N GLY A 37 55.70 -0.98 -6.43
CA GLY A 37 56.79 0.00 -6.63
C GLY A 37 57.16 0.30 -8.10
N THR A 38 57.58 1.49 -8.55
CA THR A 38 57.78 2.87 -8.04
C THR A 38 58.39 3.71 -9.20
N ALA A 39 58.33 5.05 -9.11
CA ALA A 39 59.10 6.11 -9.81
C ALA A 39 58.59 6.57 -11.20
N ASN A 40 58.65 7.85 -11.61
CA ASN A 40 59.59 8.94 -11.28
C ASN A 40 59.02 10.35 -11.62
N ALA A 41 59.46 11.37 -10.85
CA ALA A 41 59.92 12.76 -11.16
C ALA A 41 59.37 13.54 -12.40
N GLU A 42 59.20 14.89 -12.43
CA GLU A 42 59.97 15.99 -11.81
C GLU A 42 59.34 17.39 -12.14
N SER A 43 59.66 18.43 -11.34
CA SER A 43 59.71 19.89 -11.64
C SER A 43 58.41 20.74 -11.58
N ASP A 44 58.33 21.99 -11.10
CA ASP A 44 59.20 22.90 -10.32
C ASP A 44 58.38 24.21 -10.04
N SER A 45 58.57 24.80 -8.84
CA SER A 45 58.31 26.19 -8.39
C SER A 45 56.87 26.77 -8.50
N SER A 46 56.32 27.59 -7.60
CA SER A 46 56.78 28.27 -6.37
C SER A 46 55.59 28.93 -5.65
N LEU A 47 55.79 29.24 -4.36
CA LEU A 47 55.04 30.14 -3.45
C LEU A 47 54.03 29.51 -2.46
N GLU A 48 54.51 29.37 -1.21
CA GLU A 48 53.76 29.35 0.06
C GLU A 48 53.16 30.77 0.31
N GLU A 49 52.10 30.99 1.09
CA GLU A 49 51.77 30.52 2.44
C GLU A 49 50.27 30.77 2.77
N THR A 50 49.70 29.86 3.59
CA THR A 50 48.92 30.13 4.83
C THR A 50 47.64 31.00 4.69
N THR A 51 46.40 30.64 5.02
CA THR A 51 45.63 29.68 5.85
C THR A 51 44.15 29.99 5.49
N GLU A 52 43.11 29.18 5.62
CA GLU A 52 42.68 28.32 6.71
C GLU A 52 41.45 27.54 6.21
N ALA A 53 41.21 26.37 6.80
CA ALA A 53 40.19 25.42 6.41
C ALA A 53 38.75 25.96 6.51
N THR A 54 37.94 25.64 5.50
CA THR A 54 36.52 25.33 5.71
C THR A 54 36.27 24.05 4.95
N ALA A 55 36.15 22.95 5.70
CA ALA A 55 35.81 21.64 5.19
C ALA A 55 34.48 21.73 4.45
N GLN A 56 34.54 21.61 3.12
CA GLN A 56 33.39 21.16 2.35
C GLN A 56 33.14 19.71 2.75
N SER A 57 32.04 19.50 3.48
CA SER A 57 31.36 18.20 3.48
C SER A 57 30.76 18.02 2.09
N GLU A 58 31.59 17.60 1.14
CA GLU A 58 31.12 16.86 -0.02
C GLU A 58 30.59 15.53 0.51
N ASN A 59 29.30 15.49 0.84
CA ASN A 59 28.57 14.24 0.87
C ASN A 59 28.33 13.85 -0.60
N ALA A 60 29.41 13.39 -1.24
CA ALA A 60 29.30 12.63 -2.47
C ALA A 60 28.53 11.36 -2.12
N GLU A 61 27.24 11.36 -2.44
CA GLU A 61 26.40 10.19 -2.58
C GLU A 61 27.15 9.24 -3.52
N ALA A 62 27.91 8.32 -2.93
CA ALA A 62 28.44 7.19 -3.66
C ALA A 62 27.23 6.35 -4.03
N ALA A 63 26.67 6.61 -5.22
CA ALA A 63 25.65 5.76 -5.81
C ALA A 63 26.19 4.33 -5.80
N ASP A 64 25.68 3.50 -4.89
CA ASP A 64 25.94 2.08 -4.93
C ASP A 64 25.42 1.57 -6.27
N ALA A 65 26.26 0.88 -7.04
CA ALA A 65 25.92 0.49 -8.42
C ALA A 65 24.66 -0.39 -8.49
N GLY A 66 24.28 -1.03 -7.37
CA GLY A 66 23.07 -1.83 -7.22
C GLY A 66 21.80 -1.05 -6.86
N VAL A 67 21.87 0.26 -6.61
CA VAL A 67 20.72 1.11 -6.27
C VAL A 67 20.39 2.06 -7.43
N ALA A 68 19.10 2.24 -7.71
CA ALA A 68 18.64 3.16 -8.74
C ALA A 68 18.79 4.62 -8.30
N SER A 69 19.32 5.47 -9.17
CA SER A 69 19.37 6.93 -8.93
C SER A 69 18.03 7.60 -9.25
N GLY A 70 17.84 8.82 -8.74
CA GLY A 70 16.61 9.60 -8.92
C GLY A 70 16.17 9.73 -10.39
N ASP A 71 17.11 9.93 -11.32
CA ASP A 71 16.85 10.01 -12.77
C ASP A 71 16.26 8.73 -13.38
N GLU A 72 16.42 7.59 -12.71
CA GLU A 72 15.89 6.29 -13.15
C GLU A 72 14.54 5.94 -12.52
N THR A 73 13.99 6.85 -11.70
CA THR A 73 12.73 6.70 -10.98
C THR A 73 11.69 7.72 -11.43
N VAL A 74 10.42 7.43 -11.16
CA VAL A 74 9.36 8.44 -11.26
C VAL A 74 9.20 9.12 -9.91
N GLU A 75 8.74 10.36 -9.89
CA GLU A 75 8.42 11.07 -8.65
C GLU A 75 7.56 10.19 -7.73
N ALA A 76 8.04 10.05 -6.49
CA ALA A 76 7.36 9.28 -5.47
C ALA A 76 6.06 9.99 -5.09
N LYS A 77 4.97 9.22 -5.07
CA LYS A 77 3.71 9.64 -4.50
C LYS A 77 3.73 9.37 -3.01
N GLU A 78 3.25 10.33 -2.22
CA GLU A 78 2.96 10.11 -0.81
C GLU A 78 1.75 9.16 -0.72
N VAL A 79 1.95 8.03 -0.04
CA VAL A 79 0.91 6.99 0.12
C VAL A 79 0.35 6.91 1.53
N VAL A 80 1.05 7.50 2.50
CA VAL A 80 0.56 7.66 3.87
C VAL A 80 -0.10 9.03 3.96
N GLU A 81 -1.39 9.06 4.26
CA GLU A 81 -2.15 10.31 4.41
C GLU A 81 -2.23 10.73 5.89
N GLU A 82 -2.26 12.03 6.17
CA GLU A 82 -2.55 12.53 7.52
C GLU A 82 -3.91 12.01 8.02
N GLY A 83 -3.92 11.41 9.21
CA GLY A 83 -5.12 10.85 9.84
C GLY A 83 -5.35 9.35 9.58
N MET A 84 -4.41 8.64 8.95
CA MET A 84 -4.39 7.17 8.94
C MET A 84 -4.02 6.62 10.33
N GLU A 85 -4.88 5.76 10.89
CA GLU A 85 -4.60 5.03 12.13
C GLU A 85 -4.25 3.58 11.81
N PRO A 86 -3.08 3.07 12.26
CA PRO A 86 -2.68 1.70 11.96
C PRO A 86 -3.69 0.67 12.48
N VAL A 87 -4.10 -0.26 11.62
CA VAL A 87 -4.98 -1.38 11.99
C VAL A 87 -4.14 -2.65 12.13
N SER A 88 -4.03 -3.17 13.34
CA SER A 88 -3.27 -4.38 13.64
C SER A 88 -4.12 -5.65 13.61
N ALA A 89 -3.45 -6.80 13.59
CA ALA A 89 -4.09 -8.11 13.41
C ALA A 89 -5.15 -8.46 14.49
N ASP A 90 -5.01 -7.92 15.71
CA ASP A 90 -5.94 -8.13 16.83
C ASP A 90 -7.27 -7.38 16.68
N GLN A 91 -7.31 -6.38 15.81
CA GLN A 91 -8.53 -5.65 15.46
C GLN A 91 -9.34 -6.37 14.37
N LEU A 92 -8.77 -7.42 13.78
CA LEU A 92 -9.36 -8.18 12.69
C LEU A 92 -9.71 -9.61 13.12
N LYS A 93 -10.75 -10.17 12.52
CA LYS A 93 -11.09 -11.58 12.62
C LYS A 93 -10.13 -12.40 11.77
N GLU A 94 -9.93 -13.66 12.14
CA GLU A 94 -9.16 -14.58 11.29
C GLU A 94 -9.91 -14.85 9.99
N GLY A 95 -9.19 -14.82 8.87
CA GLY A 95 -9.79 -14.94 7.56
C GLY A 95 -8.85 -14.53 6.43
N THR A 96 -9.39 -14.56 5.22
CA THR A 96 -8.73 -14.04 4.03
C THR A 96 -9.61 -12.97 3.42
N TYR A 97 -9.04 -11.79 3.17
CA TYR A 97 -9.73 -10.59 2.71
C TYR A 97 -9.04 -10.03 1.47
N GLU A 98 -9.81 -9.49 0.54
CA GLU A 98 -9.24 -8.67 -0.53
C GLU A 98 -8.94 -7.28 0.03
N VAL A 99 -7.77 -6.74 -0.31
CA VAL A 99 -7.32 -5.43 0.17
C VAL A 99 -6.69 -4.65 -0.97
N THR A 100 -6.86 -3.33 -0.96
CA THR A 100 -6.17 -2.42 -1.87
C THR A 100 -4.80 -2.06 -1.32
N VAL A 101 -3.81 -1.94 -2.21
CA VAL A 101 -2.44 -1.56 -1.84
C VAL A 101 -2.03 -0.35 -2.67
N ASP A 102 -1.75 0.75 -1.99
CA ASP A 102 -1.18 1.94 -2.59
C ASP A 102 0.34 1.83 -2.64
N SER A 103 0.92 2.43 -3.68
CA SER A 103 2.35 2.40 -3.94
C SER A 103 2.85 3.76 -4.36
N SER A 104 4.00 4.15 -3.82
CA SER A 104 4.64 5.43 -4.13
C SER A 104 5.07 5.55 -5.59
N SER A 105 4.99 4.48 -6.39
CA SER A 105 5.31 4.52 -7.81
C SER A 105 4.26 3.88 -8.69
N SER A 106 3.87 4.61 -9.74
CA SER A 106 2.98 4.10 -10.80
C SER A 106 3.56 2.88 -11.54
N MET A 107 4.88 2.69 -11.54
CA MET A 107 5.51 1.50 -12.13
C MET A 107 5.36 0.27 -11.24
N PHE A 108 5.35 0.46 -9.92
CA PHE A 108 5.22 -0.61 -8.93
C PHE A 108 3.76 -0.73 -8.47
N LYS A 109 2.87 -1.08 -9.40
CA LYS A 109 1.42 -1.15 -9.14
C LYS A 109 1.00 -2.57 -8.76
N VAL A 110 0.36 -2.70 -7.61
CA VAL A 110 -0.37 -3.91 -7.20
C VAL A 110 -1.76 -3.88 -7.84
N THR A 111 -2.19 -4.98 -8.45
CA THR A 111 -3.50 -5.10 -9.13
C THR A 111 -4.50 -5.90 -8.34
N LYS A 112 -4.03 -6.80 -7.49
CA LYS A 112 -4.85 -7.58 -6.57
C LYS A 112 -4.01 -7.88 -5.33
N CYS A 113 -4.62 -7.86 -4.16
CA CYS A 113 -3.96 -8.32 -2.96
C CYS A 113 -4.92 -9.10 -2.06
N GLU A 114 -4.46 -10.25 -1.58
CA GLU A 114 -5.18 -11.08 -0.61
C GLU A 114 -4.44 -11.05 0.73
N LEU A 115 -5.07 -10.49 1.75
CA LEU A 115 -4.59 -10.44 3.13
C LEU A 115 -5.12 -11.64 3.90
N THR A 116 -4.23 -12.41 4.52
CA THR A 116 -4.57 -13.50 5.44
C THR A 116 -4.25 -13.10 6.87
N VAL A 117 -5.27 -13.11 7.73
CA VAL A 117 -5.14 -12.89 9.19
C VAL A 117 -5.24 -14.25 9.88
N LYS A 118 -4.20 -14.65 10.60
CA LYS A 118 -4.16 -15.93 11.30
C LYS A 118 -3.17 -15.91 12.46
N ASP A 119 -3.55 -16.49 13.60
CA ASP A 119 -2.69 -16.63 14.78
C ASP A 119 -2.11 -15.29 15.27
N GLY A 120 -2.88 -14.19 15.11
CA GLY A 120 -2.45 -12.83 15.48
C GLY A 120 -1.39 -12.21 14.57
N ALA A 121 -1.20 -12.75 13.36
CA ALA A 121 -0.30 -12.22 12.34
C ALA A 121 -1.04 -12.01 11.01
N MET A 122 -0.53 -11.08 10.20
CA MET A 122 -1.04 -10.80 8.86
C MET A 122 0.03 -11.09 7.80
N GLN A 123 -0.40 -11.69 6.71
CA GLN A 123 0.42 -11.94 5.54
C GLN A 123 -0.39 -11.61 4.29
N ALA A 124 0.21 -10.86 3.37
CA ALA A 124 -0.44 -10.43 2.15
C ALA A 124 0.24 -11.06 0.93
N VAL A 125 -0.56 -11.59 0.00
CA VAL A 125 -0.11 -11.98 -1.33
C VAL A 125 -0.45 -10.86 -2.29
N MET A 126 0.56 -10.15 -2.79
CA MET A 126 0.41 -9.05 -3.73
C MET A 126 0.64 -9.53 -5.15
N THR A 127 -0.34 -9.30 -6.03
CA THR A 127 -0.20 -9.52 -7.47
C THR A 127 0.19 -8.22 -8.16
N MET A 128 1.30 -8.23 -8.88
CA MET A 128 1.85 -7.07 -9.57
C MET A 128 1.27 -6.92 -10.99
N SER A 129 1.12 -5.67 -11.45
CA SER A 129 0.74 -5.36 -12.83
C SER A 129 1.78 -5.77 -13.88
N GLY A 130 3.02 -6.06 -13.47
CA GLY A 130 4.13 -6.39 -14.35
C GLY A 130 5.06 -7.45 -13.76
N SER A 131 5.74 -8.18 -14.63
CA SER A 131 6.61 -9.33 -14.27
C SER A 131 8.12 -9.00 -14.23
N GLY A 132 8.46 -7.72 -14.38
CA GLY A 132 9.85 -7.23 -14.41
C GLY A 132 10.59 -7.30 -13.07
N TYR A 133 9.92 -7.72 -12.01
CA TYR A 133 10.46 -7.76 -10.64
C TYR A 133 10.96 -9.16 -10.29
N GLY A 134 12.13 -9.25 -9.68
CA GLY A 134 12.75 -10.52 -9.28
C GLY A 134 12.64 -10.82 -7.79
N LYS A 135 12.81 -9.78 -6.96
CA LYS A 135 12.85 -9.89 -5.51
C LYS A 135 12.30 -8.62 -4.89
N LEU A 136 11.79 -8.72 -3.68
CA LEU A 136 11.37 -7.61 -2.85
C LEU A 136 12.10 -7.70 -1.51
N TYR A 137 12.54 -6.56 -0.99
CA TYR A 137 13.13 -6.43 0.34
C TYR A 137 12.29 -5.44 1.15
N LEU A 138 11.96 -5.76 2.40
CA LEU A 138 11.20 -4.85 3.27
C LEU A 138 12.18 -3.96 4.05
N GLY A 139 12.59 -2.87 3.40
CA GLY A 139 13.53 -1.88 3.89
C GLY A 139 14.06 -1.03 2.73
N LYS A 140 15.22 -0.40 2.89
CA LYS A 140 15.83 0.48 1.86
C LYS A 140 16.76 -0.27 0.92
N ALA A 141 16.99 0.30 -0.26
CA ALA A 141 17.72 -0.36 -1.35
C ALA A 141 19.20 -0.56 -0.98
N GLU A 142 19.78 0.37 -0.25
CA GLU A 142 21.16 0.26 0.26
C GLU A 142 21.35 -0.89 1.26
N GLU A 143 20.29 -1.29 1.96
CA GLU A 143 20.28 -2.45 2.84
C GLU A 143 20.07 -3.72 2.02
N ALA A 144 19.18 -3.69 1.02
CA ALA A 144 18.89 -4.81 0.14
C ALA A 144 20.15 -5.30 -0.63
N VAL A 145 21.07 -4.40 -1.00
CA VAL A 145 22.35 -4.76 -1.63
C VAL A 145 23.24 -5.61 -0.70
N LYS A 146 23.12 -5.42 0.61
CA LYS A 146 23.94 -6.08 1.64
C LYS A 146 23.22 -7.26 2.31
N ALA A 147 21.91 -7.35 2.13
CA ALA A 147 21.07 -8.37 2.75
C ALA A 147 21.34 -9.76 2.17
N GLU A 148 21.12 -10.79 2.99
CA GLU A 148 21.21 -12.17 2.54
C GLU A 148 19.97 -12.53 1.69
N GLU A 149 20.11 -13.47 0.76
CA GLU A 149 19.00 -13.88 -0.12
C GLU A 149 17.79 -14.42 0.66
N SER A 150 18.00 -14.95 1.88
CA SER A 150 16.92 -15.41 2.77
C SER A 150 16.07 -14.29 3.38
N GLU A 151 16.57 -13.05 3.38
CA GLU A 151 15.83 -11.87 3.85
C GLU A 151 15.03 -11.23 2.72
N MET A 152 15.24 -11.69 1.48
CA MET A 152 14.52 -11.24 0.30
C MET A 152 13.29 -12.12 0.06
N ILE A 153 12.22 -11.48 -0.38
CA ILE A 153 10.99 -12.14 -0.79
C ILE A 153 11.09 -12.39 -2.30
N PRO A 154 11.18 -13.65 -2.74
CA PRO A 154 11.29 -13.96 -4.17
C PRO A 154 9.98 -13.66 -4.89
N ALA A 155 10.08 -13.30 -6.16
CA ALA A 155 8.91 -13.24 -7.04
C ALA A 155 8.45 -14.66 -7.37
N GLU A 156 7.16 -14.91 -7.14
CA GLU A 156 6.49 -16.12 -7.57
C GLU A 156 5.68 -15.84 -8.84
N THR A 157 5.33 -16.90 -9.58
CA THR A 157 4.48 -16.81 -10.77
C THR A 157 3.18 -17.54 -10.47
N ALA A 158 2.07 -16.81 -10.46
CA ALA A 158 0.74 -17.39 -10.27
C ALA A 158 0.32 -18.22 -11.50
N GLU A 159 -0.77 -18.97 -11.38
CA GLU A 159 -1.26 -19.87 -12.44
C GLU A 159 -1.61 -19.14 -13.75
N ASP A 160 -2.01 -17.87 -13.65
CA ASP A 160 -2.32 -16.99 -14.78
C ASP A 160 -1.07 -16.33 -15.41
N GLY A 161 0.12 -16.60 -14.88
CA GLY A 161 1.39 -16.02 -15.30
C GLY A 161 1.70 -14.64 -14.70
N SER A 162 0.87 -14.13 -13.78
CA SER A 162 1.14 -12.89 -13.06
C SER A 162 2.26 -13.05 -12.02
N CYS A 163 2.94 -11.95 -11.72
CA CYS A 163 4.04 -11.93 -10.74
C CYS A 163 3.48 -11.63 -9.35
N THR A 164 3.80 -12.46 -8.36
CA THR A 164 3.29 -12.31 -7.00
C THR A 164 4.41 -12.21 -5.96
N PHE A 165 4.13 -11.53 -4.84
CA PHE A 165 5.00 -11.45 -3.67
C PHE A 165 4.19 -11.72 -2.41
N THR A 166 4.73 -12.55 -1.52
CA THR A 166 4.12 -12.84 -0.21
C THR A 166 4.84 -12.05 0.87
N VAL A 167 4.21 -11.01 1.40
CA VAL A 167 4.80 -10.08 2.36
C VAL A 167 4.16 -10.21 3.74
N PRO A 168 4.94 -10.23 4.83
CA PRO A 168 4.38 -10.03 6.16
C PRO A 168 3.86 -8.59 6.30
N VAL A 169 2.74 -8.42 7.01
CA VAL A 169 2.12 -7.12 7.27
C VAL A 169 2.02 -6.93 8.78
N GLU A 170 2.62 -5.86 9.31
CA GLU A 170 2.53 -5.53 10.74
C GLU A 170 1.20 -4.84 11.08
N ALA A 171 0.81 -3.85 10.26
CA ALA A 171 -0.45 -3.13 10.35
C ALA A 171 -0.89 -2.65 8.96
N LEU A 172 -2.20 -2.55 8.74
CA LEU A 172 -2.76 -1.76 7.63
C LEU A 172 -2.69 -0.27 7.98
N ASP A 173 -2.87 0.59 6.98
CA ASP A 173 -2.80 2.06 7.08
C ASP A 173 -1.47 2.57 7.67
N ALA A 174 -0.42 1.74 7.58
CA ALA A 174 0.95 2.08 7.95
C ALA A 174 1.88 1.96 6.73
N GLY A 175 2.72 2.98 6.51
CA GLY A 175 3.74 2.98 5.47
C GLY A 175 4.77 1.89 5.67
N ILE A 176 5.01 1.10 4.63
CA ILE A 176 6.04 0.07 4.61
C ILE A 176 7.06 0.44 3.55
N ASP A 177 8.27 0.77 4.02
CA ASP A 177 9.44 0.89 3.18
C ASP A 177 9.77 -0.47 2.55
N CYS A 178 9.92 -0.48 1.22
CA CYS A 178 10.37 -1.67 0.51
C CYS A 178 11.23 -1.31 -0.71
N SER A 179 12.08 -2.24 -1.12
CA SER A 179 12.88 -2.10 -2.33
C SER A 179 12.59 -3.24 -3.29
N ALA A 180 12.25 -2.90 -4.53
CA ALA A 180 11.97 -3.86 -5.57
C ALA A 180 13.18 -4.04 -6.50
N PHE A 181 13.62 -5.27 -6.71
CA PHE A 181 14.72 -5.59 -7.62
C PHE A 181 14.23 -5.74 -9.07
N SER A 182 14.78 -4.94 -9.97
CA SER A 182 14.49 -5.00 -11.41
C SER A 182 15.32 -6.07 -12.10
N LYS A 183 14.68 -7.08 -12.71
CA LYS A 183 15.36 -8.10 -13.52
C LYS A 183 16.11 -7.51 -14.72
N LYS A 184 15.58 -6.42 -15.28
CA LYS A 184 16.12 -5.81 -16.52
C LYS A 184 17.33 -4.93 -16.24
N LYS A 185 17.28 -4.15 -15.16
CA LYS A 185 18.35 -3.20 -14.82
C LYS A 185 19.32 -3.74 -13.77
N GLU A 186 18.98 -4.85 -13.13
CA GLU A 186 19.75 -5.46 -12.03
C GLU A 186 20.03 -4.45 -10.89
N LYS A 187 19.02 -3.62 -10.59
CA LYS A 187 19.07 -2.59 -9.56
C LYS A 187 17.85 -2.65 -8.64
N TRP A 188 18.05 -2.22 -7.40
CA TRP A 188 17.04 -2.01 -6.39
C TRP A 188 16.42 -0.62 -6.53
N TYR A 189 15.10 -0.57 -6.38
CA TYR A 189 14.30 0.64 -6.44
C TYR A 189 13.55 0.79 -5.13
N ASP A 190 13.81 1.87 -4.41
CA ASP A 190 13.03 2.20 -3.22
C ASP A 190 11.59 2.55 -3.59
N ARG A 191 10.70 2.04 -2.76
CA ARG A 191 9.25 2.11 -2.83
C ARG A 191 8.72 2.22 -1.42
N GLU A 192 7.51 2.74 -1.33
CA GLU A 192 6.72 2.72 -0.12
C GLU A 192 5.35 2.18 -0.51
N ILE A 193 4.84 1.25 0.28
CA ILE A 193 3.51 0.66 0.08
C ILE A 193 2.66 0.80 1.34
N VAL A 194 1.35 0.92 1.16
CA VAL A 194 0.37 0.96 2.26
C VAL A 194 -0.77 0.01 1.93
N PHE A 195 -1.06 -0.91 2.85
CA PHE A 195 -2.26 -1.76 2.79
C PHE A 195 -3.43 -0.97 3.35
N ARG A 196 -4.49 -0.80 2.56
CA ARG A 196 -5.59 0.13 2.88
C ARG A 196 -6.69 -0.55 3.70
N ALA A 197 -6.88 -0.15 4.95
CA ALA A 197 -7.90 -0.71 5.82
C ALA A 197 -9.34 -0.33 5.39
N ASP A 198 -9.49 0.80 4.68
CA ASP A 198 -10.77 1.27 4.13
C ASP A 198 -11.34 0.41 2.98
N SER A 199 -10.53 -0.52 2.46
CA SER A 199 -10.95 -1.50 1.46
C SER A 199 -11.42 -2.82 2.07
N LEU A 200 -11.22 -3.01 3.37
CA LEU A 200 -11.70 -4.20 4.06
C LEU A 200 -13.23 -4.14 4.24
N PRO A 201 -13.92 -5.27 4.10
CA PRO A 201 -15.34 -5.32 4.42
C PRO A 201 -15.55 -5.23 5.94
N SER A 202 -16.69 -4.68 6.35
CA SER A 202 -17.04 -4.48 7.77
C SER A 202 -16.94 -5.75 8.61
N GLU A 203 -17.32 -6.90 8.06
CA GLU A 203 -17.25 -8.19 8.74
C GLU A 203 -15.81 -8.67 9.02
N ALA A 204 -14.80 -8.05 8.43
CA ALA A 204 -13.39 -8.37 8.71
C ALA A 204 -12.96 -7.92 10.11
N TYR A 205 -13.62 -6.92 10.69
CA TYR A 205 -13.25 -6.37 11.99
C TYR A 205 -13.78 -7.21 13.16
N ALA A 206 -13.01 -7.27 14.24
CA ALA A 206 -13.42 -7.91 15.48
C ALA A 206 -14.60 -7.17 16.12
N ASP A 207 -15.55 -7.93 16.71
CA ASP A 207 -16.76 -7.38 17.29
C ASP A 207 -16.45 -6.34 18.38
N GLY A 208 -17.15 -5.21 18.37
CA GLY A 208 -16.93 -4.12 19.32
C GLY A 208 -15.73 -3.22 19.03
N THR A 209 -15.00 -3.47 17.95
CA THR A 209 -13.89 -2.60 17.49
C THR A 209 -14.41 -1.47 16.58
N VAL A 210 -15.62 -1.63 16.04
CA VAL A 210 -16.28 -0.73 15.08
C VAL A 210 -17.37 0.10 15.77
N VAL A 211 -17.50 1.37 15.39
CA VAL A 211 -18.57 2.25 15.86
C VAL A 211 -19.77 2.04 14.97
N THR A 212 -20.84 1.46 15.51
CA THR A 212 -22.09 1.13 14.80
C THR A 212 -23.30 1.78 15.47
N VAL A 213 -24.44 1.76 14.78
CA VAL A 213 -25.76 2.13 15.32
C VAL A 213 -26.03 1.45 16.68
N GLU A 214 -25.75 0.15 16.77
CA GLU A 214 -25.94 -0.63 18.00
C GLU A 214 -25.00 -0.15 19.12
N SER A 215 -23.71 0.04 18.82
CA SER A 215 -22.72 0.48 19.82
C SER A 215 -23.01 1.88 20.37
N LEU A 216 -23.61 2.74 19.54
CA LEU A 216 -24.01 4.10 19.89
C LEU A 216 -25.39 4.14 20.57
N GLY A 217 -26.15 3.04 20.55
CA GLY A 217 -27.49 2.97 21.11
C GLY A 217 -28.49 3.89 20.41
N LEU A 218 -28.32 4.13 19.09
CA LEU A 218 -29.22 5.00 18.33
C LEU A 218 -30.58 4.32 18.16
N ALA A 219 -31.64 5.07 18.44
CA ALA A 219 -33.01 4.63 18.19
C ALA A 219 -33.45 4.96 16.76
N ASP A 220 -34.50 4.30 16.29
CA ASP A 220 -35.15 4.65 15.03
C ASP A 220 -35.54 6.14 15.00
N GLY A 221 -35.16 6.83 13.92
CA GLY A 221 -35.38 8.27 13.77
C GLY A 221 -34.48 8.90 12.72
N THR A 222 -34.63 10.21 12.58
CA THR A 222 -33.81 11.03 11.69
C THR A 222 -32.75 11.77 12.50
N TYR A 223 -31.56 11.87 11.93
CA TYR A 223 -30.39 12.49 12.52
C TYR A 223 -29.67 13.34 11.47
N THR A 224 -28.80 14.22 11.93
CA THR A 224 -27.75 14.83 11.11
C THR A 224 -26.40 14.30 11.58
N VAL A 225 -25.47 14.18 10.64
CA VAL A 225 -24.09 13.74 10.88
C VAL A 225 -23.14 14.52 9.98
N GLU A 226 -22.04 14.99 10.51
CA GLU A 226 -20.96 15.58 9.73
C GLU A 226 -20.27 14.49 8.89
N VAL A 227 -20.15 14.76 7.60
CA VAL A 227 -19.41 13.94 6.65
C VAL A 227 -18.22 14.72 6.12
N SER A 228 -17.08 14.06 6.01
CA SER A 228 -15.90 14.55 5.30
C SER A 228 -15.65 13.71 4.05
N MET A 229 -15.05 14.32 3.03
CA MET A 229 -14.72 13.63 1.78
C MET A 229 -13.28 13.93 1.36
N GLN A 230 -12.59 12.88 0.95
CA GLN A 230 -11.26 12.92 0.36
C GLN A 230 -11.26 12.22 -1.00
N GLY A 231 -10.24 12.47 -1.82
CA GLY A 231 -10.08 11.85 -3.15
C GLY A 231 -10.63 12.69 -4.31
N GLY A 232 -10.69 12.05 -5.48
CA GLY A 232 -10.98 12.70 -6.76
C GLY A 232 -10.05 13.86 -7.11
N SER A 233 -10.60 14.88 -7.79
CA SER A 233 -9.83 16.06 -8.24
C SER A 233 -9.89 17.25 -7.27
N GLY A 234 -10.55 17.11 -6.12
CA GLY A 234 -10.80 18.21 -5.17
C GLY A 234 -11.78 19.29 -5.67
N LYS A 235 -12.39 19.11 -6.85
CA LYS A 235 -13.33 20.08 -7.45
C LYS A 235 -14.78 19.93 -6.98
N VAL A 236 -15.08 18.83 -6.29
CA VAL A 236 -16.43 18.49 -5.83
C VAL A 236 -16.35 18.25 -4.34
N SER A 237 -17.42 18.61 -3.63
CA SER A 237 -17.61 18.36 -2.21
C SER A 237 -18.93 17.62 -1.96
N VAL A 238 -19.09 17.08 -0.76
CA VAL A 238 -20.39 16.64 -0.24
C VAL A 238 -20.93 17.69 0.73
N GLU A 239 -22.25 17.85 0.77
CA GLU A 239 -22.92 18.67 1.78
C GLU A 239 -22.73 18.04 3.16
N SER A 240 -22.39 18.88 4.14
CA SER A 240 -22.14 18.46 5.51
C SER A 240 -22.63 19.55 6.47
N PRO A 241 -23.39 19.21 7.53
CA PRO A 241 -23.85 17.85 7.87
C PRO A 241 -24.87 17.30 6.85
N THR A 242 -24.95 15.98 6.75
CA THR A 242 -25.91 15.23 5.91
C THR A 242 -27.01 14.59 6.76
N HIS A 243 -28.17 14.36 6.17
CA HIS A 243 -29.27 13.64 6.82
C HIS A 243 -28.97 12.14 6.90
N LEU A 244 -29.32 11.55 8.04
CA LEU A 244 -29.18 10.14 8.34
C LEU A 244 -30.48 9.61 8.91
N THR A 245 -31.00 8.52 8.36
CA THR A 245 -32.16 7.82 8.92
C THR A 245 -31.71 6.50 9.54
N VAL A 246 -32.04 6.28 10.82
CA VAL A 246 -31.89 4.99 11.49
C VAL A 246 -33.25 4.30 11.50
N LYS A 247 -33.29 3.05 11.04
CA LYS A 247 -34.49 2.21 11.09
C LYS A 247 -34.11 0.74 11.24
N ASP A 248 -34.71 0.06 12.21
CA ASP A 248 -34.47 -1.36 12.48
C ASP A 248 -32.97 -1.68 12.64
N GLY A 249 -32.22 -0.76 13.26
CA GLY A 249 -30.76 -0.87 13.45
C GLY A 249 -29.89 -0.58 12.22
N VAL A 250 -30.49 -0.21 11.09
CA VAL A 250 -29.79 0.16 9.86
C VAL A 250 -29.77 1.68 9.72
N ALA A 251 -28.59 2.26 9.52
CA ALA A 251 -28.44 3.68 9.20
C ALA A 251 -28.29 3.88 7.68
N THR A 252 -29.00 4.86 7.12
CA THR A 252 -28.93 5.26 5.72
C THR A 252 -28.67 6.77 5.63
N ALA A 253 -27.61 7.17 4.94
CA ALA A 253 -27.24 8.58 4.74
C ALA A 253 -27.69 9.10 3.37
N GLU A 254 -28.18 10.33 3.34
CA GLU A 254 -28.52 11.08 2.12
C GLU A 254 -27.33 11.97 1.69
N VAL A 255 -26.40 11.40 0.92
CA VAL A 255 -25.17 12.09 0.52
C VAL A 255 -25.45 13.00 -0.69
N ILE A 256 -25.34 14.31 -0.48
CA ILE A 256 -25.56 15.34 -1.50
C ILE A 256 -24.23 15.84 -2.04
N TRP A 257 -23.96 15.58 -3.31
CA TRP A 257 -22.74 16.04 -4.01
C TRP A 257 -22.95 17.41 -4.63
N SER A 258 -21.93 18.27 -4.59
CA SER A 258 -21.95 19.64 -5.13
C SER A 258 -21.98 19.72 -6.67
N SER A 259 -22.21 18.61 -7.36
CA SER A 259 -22.24 18.52 -8.83
C SER A 259 -23.42 17.65 -9.26
N PRO A 260 -24.17 18.04 -10.29
CA PRO A 260 -25.33 17.28 -10.80
C PRO A 260 -24.93 16.16 -11.79
N ASN A 261 -23.63 16.00 -12.04
CA ASN A 261 -23.10 15.15 -13.12
C ASN A 261 -22.55 13.81 -12.61
N TYR A 262 -23.13 13.25 -11.56
CA TYR A 262 -22.88 11.88 -11.14
C TYR A 262 -24.12 11.03 -11.43
N ASP A 263 -23.94 9.78 -11.84
CA ASP A 263 -25.06 8.87 -12.16
C ASP A 263 -25.31 7.86 -11.04
N TYR A 264 -24.25 7.24 -10.54
CA TYR A 264 -24.32 6.27 -9.44
C TYR A 264 -23.10 6.36 -8.53
N MET A 265 -23.24 5.82 -7.33
CA MET A 265 -22.15 5.49 -6.44
C MET A 265 -22.06 3.98 -6.25
N LYS A 266 -20.87 3.46 -5.95
CA LYS A 266 -20.68 2.10 -5.45
C LYS A 266 -20.07 2.16 -4.06
N VAL A 267 -20.64 1.40 -3.15
CA VAL A 267 -20.13 1.15 -1.81
C VAL A 267 -19.99 -0.35 -1.66
N ASN A 268 -18.78 -0.85 -1.38
CA ASN A 268 -18.49 -2.29 -1.31
C ASN A 268 -19.00 -3.06 -2.55
N ASP A 269 -18.72 -2.54 -3.75
CA ASP A 269 -19.19 -3.04 -5.05
C ASP A 269 -20.72 -3.06 -5.29
N VAL A 270 -21.52 -2.65 -4.31
CA VAL A 270 -22.97 -2.48 -4.46
C VAL A 270 -23.26 -1.12 -5.08
N LYS A 271 -23.99 -1.11 -6.19
CA LYS A 271 -24.39 0.10 -6.91
C LYS A 271 -25.62 0.76 -6.27
N TYR A 272 -25.53 2.06 -6.03
CA TYR A 272 -26.58 2.96 -5.58
C TYR A 272 -26.82 4.01 -6.66
N ASP A 273 -27.97 3.93 -7.31
CA ASP A 273 -28.38 4.93 -8.30
C ASP A 273 -28.74 6.23 -7.58
N ARG A 274 -28.49 7.37 -8.24
CA ARG A 274 -28.91 8.65 -7.68
C ARG A 274 -30.42 8.82 -7.66
N ILE A 275 -30.86 9.71 -6.79
CA ILE A 275 -32.24 10.17 -6.71
C ILE A 275 -32.45 11.30 -7.76
N GLY A 276 -33.45 11.16 -8.65
CA GLY A 276 -33.81 12.14 -9.70
C GLY A 276 -33.26 11.83 -11.10
N GLN A 277 -33.16 12.81 -12.03
CA GLN A 277 -32.54 12.66 -13.40
C GLN A 277 -31.22 13.41 -13.62
N VAL A 278 -30.25 12.79 -14.32
CA VAL A 278 -28.86 13.29 -14.36
C VAL A 278 -28.83 14.67 -15.01
N GLY A 279 -28.09 15.61 -14.42
CA GLY A 279 -28.05 17.00 -14.89
C GLY A 279 -29.28 17.84 -14.52
N GLU A 280 -30.25 17.28 -13.80
CA GLU A 280 -31.36 18.04 -13.21
C GLU A 280 -30.96 18.57 -11.83
N GLY A 281 -31.14 19.88 -11.61
CA GLY A 281 -30.71 20.56 -10.39
C GLY A 281 -29.22 20.88 -10.36
N ASP A 282 -28.74 21.32 -9.20
CA ASP A 282 -27.35 21.74 -8.98
C ASP A 282 -26.50 20.64 -8.27
N SER A 283 -27.12 19.52 -7.90
CA SER A 283 -26.51 18.47 -7.07
C SER A 283 -26.90 17.05 -7.51
N SER A 284 -26.11 16.06 -7.07
CA SER A 284 -26.45 14.64 -7.17
C SER A 284 -26.69 14.09 -5.77
N ILE A 285 -27.79 13.39 -5.55
CA ILE A 285 -28.21 12.90 -4.23
C ILE A 285 -28.21 11.37 -4.26
N PHE A 286 -27.63 10.75 -3.24
CA PHE A 286 -27.57 9.29 -3.09
C PHE A 286 -28.01 8.88 -1.69
N GLU A 287 -28.76 7.78 -1.60
CA GLU A 287 -29.01 7.10 -0.33
C GLU A 287 -28.09 5.88 -0.24
N ILE A 288 -27.19 5.88 0.75
CA ILE A 288 -26.24 4.79 0.98
C ILE A 288 -26.33 4.28 2.42
N PRO A 289 -26.23 2.96 2.66
CA PRO A 289 -26.18 2.43 4.01
C PRO A 289 -24.85 2.75 4.68
N ILE A 290 -24.91 3.14 5.94
CA ILE A 290 -23.75 3.41 6.78
C ILE A 290 -23.67 2.29 7.82
N ALA A 291 -22.80 1.31 7.55
CA ALA A 291 -22.56 0.20 8.47
C ALA A 291 -21.79 0.64 9.72
N GLU A 292 -20.86 1.59 9.54
CA GLU A 292 -19.90 2.03 10.56
C GLU A 292 -19.64 3.53 10.48
N PHE A 293 -19.37 4.13 11.63
CA PHE A 293 -18.94 5.52 11.79
C PHE A 293 -17.45 5.60 12.10
N ASP A 294 -16.88 6.81 12.01
CA ASP A 294 -15.49 7.12 12.37
C ASP A 294 -14.43 6.35 11.60
N ARG A 295 -14.79 5.81 10.43
CA ARG A 295 -13.88 5.15 9.50
C ARG A 295 -13.96 5.72 8.10
N LYS A 296 -12.87 5.55 7.37
CA LYS A 296 -12.79 5.78 5.92
C LYS A 296 -13.66 4.74 5.20
N LEU A 297 -14.67 5.20 4.48
CA LEU A 297 -15.54 4.44 3.60
C LEU A 297 -15.13 4.70 2.15
N ALA A 298 -14.53 3.72 1.48
CA ALA A 298 -14.20 3.82 0.08
C ALA A 298 -15.46 3.80 -0.79
N VAL A 299 -15.58 4.74 -1.72
CA VAL A 299 -16.68 4.83 -2.67
C VAL A 299 -16.17 5.10 -4.08
N LEU A 300 -16.78 4.46 -5.08
CA LEU A 300 -16.57 4.80 -6.49
C LEU A 300 -17.78 5.58 -6.99
N ALA A 301 -17.59 6.78 -7.50
CA ALA A 301 -18.67 7.59 -8.06
C ALA A 301 -18.47 7.76 -9.58
N ASP A 302 -19.48 7.43 -10.37
CA ASP A 302 -19.43 7.59 -11.83
C ASP A 302 -19.86 9.00 -12.23
N THR A 303 -18.97 9.72 -12.91
CA THR A 303 -19.26 11.04 -13.44
C THR A 303 -19.46 11.02 -14.95
N VAL A 304 -20.53 11.70 -15.38
CA VAL A 304 -20.87 11.91 -16.80
C VAL A 304 -20.53 13.32 -17.29
N ALA A 305 -19.86 14.13 -16.47
CA ALA A 305 -19.47 15.50 -16.84
C ALA A 305 -18.48 15.54 -18.02
N MET A 306 -17.83 14.41 -18.30
CA MET A 306 -16.83 14.25 -19.34
C MET A 306 -17.45 13.60 -20.59
N SER A 307 -16.75 13.65 -21.73
CA SER A 307 -17.21 13.02 -22.98
C SER A 307 -17.38 11.50 -22.89
N GLN A 308 -16.79 10.87 -21.87
CA GLN A 308 -17.01 9.47 -21.49
C GLN A 308 -17.28 9.40 -19.97
N PRO A 309 -18.15 8.50 -19.50
CA PRO A 309 -18.31 8.21 -18.08
C PRO A 309 -17.02 7.70 -17.45
N HIS A 310 -16.73 8.11 -16.22
CA HIS A 310 -15.57 7.64 -15.47
C HIS A 310 -15.95 7.40 -14.01
N GLU A 311 -15.56 6.24 -13.49
CA GLU A 311 -15.58 5.98 -12.05
C GLU A 311 -14.36 6.64 -11.40
N ILE A 312 -14.62 7.48 -10.40
CA ILE A 312 -13.60 8.15 -9.61
C ILE A 312 -13.69 7.64 -8.18
N SER A 313 -12.53 7.33 -7.59
CA SER A 313 -12.44 6.91 -6.19
C SER A 313 -12.45 8.10 -5.24
N TYR A 314 -13.24 7.96 -4.18
CA TYR A 314 -13.36 8.87 -3.06
C TYR A 314 -13.39 8.09 -1.76
N THR A 315 -13.13 8.80 -0.66
CA THR A 315 -13.25 8.27 0.69
C THR A 315 -14.16 9.20 1.48
N LEU A 316 -15.20 8.65 2.11
CA LEU A 316 -16.11 9.37 2.99
C LEU A 316 -15.88 8.96 4.44
N THR A 317 -16.03 9.88 5.39
CA THR A 317 -15.99 9.56 6.82
C THR A 317 -17.11 10.30 7.54
N PHE A 318 -17.93 9.55 8.28
CA PHE A 318 -19.07 10.03 9.04
C PHE A 318 -18.70 10.09 10.53
N ASP A 319 -18.67 11.30 11.11
CA ASP A 319 -18.23 11.52 12.49
C ASP A 319 -19.37 11.24 13.48
N SER A 320 -19.25 10.16 14.26
CA SER A 320 -20.27 9.78 15.25
C SER A 320 -20.45 10.82 16.36
N ALA A 321 -19.42 11.59 16.72
CA ALA A 321 -19.51 12.61 17.77
C ALA A 321 -20.39 13.80 17.34
N SER A 322 -20.55 13.99 16.03
CA SER A 322 -21.38 15.04 15.44
C SER A 322 -22.87 14.68 15.40
N LEU A 323 -23.26 13.43 15.66
CA LEU A 323 -24.64 12.97 15.54
C LEU A 323 -25.63 13.81 16.35
N ARG A 324 -26.66 14.35 15.70
CA ARG A 324 -27.77 15.07 16.35
C ARG A 324 -29.10 14.55 15.83
N GLN A 325 -29.98 14.13 16.74
CA GLN A 325 -31.34 13.72 16.37
C GLN A 325 -32.17 14.93 15.95
N GLU A 326 -32.91 14.78 14.85
CA GLU A 326 -33.89 15.76 14.39
C GLU A 326 -35.25 15.47 15.03
N ASN A 327 -35.96 16.54 15.42
CA ASN A 327 -37.28 16.47 16.07
C ASN A 327 -38.42 16.74 15.09
#